data_AF-A0A3E4Q1S7-F1
#
_entry.id   AF-A0A3E4Q1S7-F1
#
_cell.length_a   1.000
_cell.length_b   1.000
_cell.length_c   1.000
_cell.angle_alpha   90.00
_cell.angle_beta   90.00
_cell.angle_gamma   90.00
#
_symmetry.space_group_name_H-M   'P 1'
#
loop_
_entity.id
_entity.type
_entity.pdbx_description
1 polymer ?
#
loop_
_entity_poly.entity_id
_entity_poly.type
_entity_poly.pdbx_seq_one_letter_code
_entity_poly.pdbx_strand_id
1 'polypeptide(L)' 'LSTRTLQEYKNARILPFYKIGGKILYKQSDIQTMLERHYNPIPQTDKL' A
#
# COMPACT_ATOMS: atom_id res chain seq x y z
N LEU A 1 4.28 -5.31 3.49
CA LEU A 1 4.77 -3.92 3.40
C LEU A 1 5.58 -3.60 4.66
N SER A 2 6.79 -3.07 4.51
CA SER A 2 7.63 -2.70 5.66
C SER A 2 7.35 -1.27 6.13
N THR A 3 7.73 -0.93 7.36
CA THR A 3 7.65 0.45 7.89
C THR A 3 8.45 1.43 7.05
N ARG A 4 9.64 1.02 6.56
CA ARG A 4 10.49 1.83 5.70
C ARG A 4 9.84 2.11 4.34
N THR A 5 9.21 1.11 3.73
CA THR A 5 8.47 1.28 2.46
C THR A 5 7.33 2.29 2.62
N LEU A 6 6.56 2.21 3.72
CA LEU A 6 5.48 3.18 3.99
C LEU A 6 6.02 4.60 4.18
N GLN A 7 7.17 4.75 4.83
CA GLN A 7 7.82 6.04 5.01
C GLN A 7 8.33 6.63 3.69
N GLU A 8 8.85 5.81 2.78
CA GLU A 8 9.22 6.22 1.42
C GLU A 8 7.98 6.65 0.62
N TYR A 9 6.89 5.88 0.65
CA TYR A 9 5.65 6.24 -0.03
C TYR A 9 5.02 7.54 0.48
N LYS A 10 5.14 7.80 1.79
CA LYS A 10 4.74 9.09 2.37
C LYS A 10 5.58 10.24 1.83
N ASN A 11 6.91 10.09 1.84
CA ASN A 11 7.85 11.12 1.39
C ASN A 11 7.66 11.42 -0.10
N ALA A 12 7.40 10.39 -0.90
CA ALA A 12 7.13 10.50 -2.33
C ALA A 12 5.69 10.92 -2.67
N ARG A 13 4.82 11.15 -1.67
CA ARG A 13 3.39 11.51 -1.84
C ARG A 13 2.58 10.48 -2.65
N ILE A 14 3.00 9.22 -2.61
CA ILE A 14 2.38 8.11 -3.36
C ILE A 14 1.14 7.57 -2.64
N LEU A 15 1.22 7.44 -1.31
CA LEU A 15 0.16 6.84 -0.50
C LEU A 15 -0.48 7.89 0.43
N PRO A 16 -1.82 8.04 0.43
CA PRO A 16 -2.52 8.91 1.37
C PRO A 16 -2.30 8.44 2.81
N PHE A 17 -2.18 9.40 3.73
CA PHE A 17 -2.02 9.10 5.16
C PHE A 17 -2.79 10.10 6.02
N TYR A 18 -3.10 9.67 7.23
CA TYR A 18 -3.77 10.47 8.25
C TYR A 18 -2.84 10.65 9.45
N LYS A 19 -2.84 11.84 10.04
CA LYS A 19 -2.12 12.13 11.29
C LYS A 19 -3.13 12.28 12.42
N ILE A 20 -3.14 11.33 13.35
CA ILE A 20 -4.06 11.31 14.50
C ILE A 20 -3.23 11.12 15.77
N GLY A 21 -3.29 12.07 16.69
CA GLY A 21 -2.54 12.00 17.96
C GLY A 21 -1.03 11.78 17.77
N GLY A 22 -0.43 12.38 16.74
CA GLY A 22 1.00 12.21 16.42
C GLY A 22 1.36 10.90 15.71
N LYS A 23 0.43 9.96 15.58
CA LYS A 23 0.62 8.71 14.83
C LYS A 23 0.25 8.91 13.37
N ILE A 24 0.96 8.19 12.50
CA ILE A 24 0.66 8.10 11.07
C ILE A 24 -0.13 6.83 10.82
N LEU A 25 -1.28 6.97 10.18
CA LEU A 25 -2.18 5.87 9.86
C LEU A 25 -2.43 5.85 8.37
N TYR A 26 -2.50 4.63 7.84
CA TYR A 26 -2.83 4.37 6.45
C TYR A 26 -4.17 3.64 6.42
N LYS A 27 -5.04 4.05 5.49
CA LYS A 27 -6.30 3.36 5.28
C LYS A 27 -6.04 2.06 4.53
N GLN A 28 -6.54 0.94 5.05
CA GLN A 28 -6.34 -0.37 4.45
C GLN A 28 -6.82 -0.42 2.99
N SER A 29 -7.98 0.18 2.69
CA SER A 29 -8.51 0.22 1.33
C SER A 29 -7.56 0.90 0.35
N ASP A 30 -6.88 1.97 0.77
CA ASP A 30 -6.01 2.74 -0.11
C ASP A 30 -4.72 1.96 -0.40
N ILE A 31 -4.20 1.26 0.62
CA ILE A 31 -3.09 0.31 0.44
C ILE A 31 -3.48 -0.80 -0.53
N GLN A 32 -4.67 -1.38 -0.34
CA GLN A 32 -5.14 -2.49 -1.17
C GLN A 32 -5.35 -2.06 -2.63
N THR A 33 -6.04 -0.94 -2.87
CA THR A 33 -6.22 -0.39 -4.22
C THR A 33 -4.88 -0.04 -4.88
N MET A 34 -3.91 0.48 -4.13
CA MET A 34 -2.56 0.74 -4.66
C MET A 34 -1.87 -0.56 -5.07
N LEU A 35 -1.93 -1.60 -4.23
CA LEU A 35 -1.38 -2.90 -4.56
C LEU A 35 -2.06 -3.50 -5.79
N GLU A 36 -3.39 -3.49 -5.87
CA GLU A 36 -4.15 -4.02 -7.01
C GLU A 36 -3.84 -3.30 -8.33
N ARG A 37 -3.57 -1.98 -8.28
CA ARG A 37 -3.21 -1.20 -9.48
C ARG A 37 -1.80 -1.49 -10.00
N HIS A 38 -0.87 -1.80 -9.11
CA HIS A 38 0.56 -1.90 -9.46
C HIS A 38 1.09 -3.32 -9.44
N TYR A 39 0.36 -4.25 -8.81
CA TYR A 39 0.69 -5.66 -8.78
C TYR A 39 -0.14 -6.37 -9.84
N ASN A 40 0.51 -6.79 -10.93
CA ASN A 40 -0.09 -7.76 -11.83
C ASN A 40 -0.08 -9.11 -11.10
N PRO A 41 -1.25 -9.67 -10.72
CA PRO A 41 -1.26 -11.02 -10.21
C PRO A 41 -0.69 -11.92 -11.29
N ILE A 42 0.30 -12.72 -10.93
CA ILE A 42 0.73 -13.83 -11.76
C ILE A 42 -0.54 -14.65 -11.99
N PRO A 43 -0.98 -14.88 -13.24
CA PRO A 43 -2.13 -15.75 -13.48
C PRO A 43 -1.84 -17.08 -12.80
N GLN A 44 -2.69 -17.49 -11.86
CA GLN A 44 -2.54 -18.79 -11.22
C GLN A 44 -2.81 -19.85 -12.30
N THR A 45 -1.75 -20.34 -12.94
CA THR A 45 -1.79 -21.49 -13.84
C THR A 45 -1.83 -22.77 -13.02
N ASP A 46 -2.81 -22.89 -12.13
CA ASP A 46 -3.06 -24.11 -11.35
C ASP A 46 -4.56 -24.39 -11.36
N LYS A 47 -5.04 -24.75 -12.54
CA LYS A 47 -6.18 -25.64 -12.73
C LYS A 47 -5.77 -26.68 -13.78
N LEU A 48 -5.12 -27.74 -13.32
CA LEU A 48 -5.08 -29.02 -14.02
C LEU A 48 -5.59 -30.10 -13.06
#